data_AF-A0A7S3CM91-F1
#
_entry.id   AF-A0A7S3CM91-F1
#
_cell.length_a   1.000
_cell.length_b   1.000
_cell.length_c   1.000
_cell.angle_alpha   90.00
_cell.angle_beta   90.00
_cell.angle_gamma   90.00
#
_symmetry.space_group_name_H-M   'P 1'
#
loop_
_entity.id
_entity.type
_entity.pdbx_description
1 polymer ?
#
loop_
_entity_poly.entity_id
_entity_poly.type
_entity_poly.pdbx_seq_one_letter_code
_entity_poly.pdbx_strand_id
1 'polypeptide(L)'
;EEVDEDKEVKFKDLLAFLRFSLGGSSIFLFFFSCITTVAMLMFLTYFVSYWTEQEFEEQQRDFYPIVFAGCILGYVFLNMSRSFIIFFIIVKAATNMHKAMTEKVIRAKILFFDSNPVGRVLTR
;
A
#
# COMPACT_ATOMS: atom_id res chain seq x y z
N GLU A 1 19.70 17.67 -25.14
CA GLU A 1 19.30 17.93 -23.74
C GLU A 1 18.02 17.15 -23.47
N GLU A 2 18.15 15.86 -23.25
CA GLU A 2 17.03 14.92 -22.99
C GLU A 2 17.51 13.91 -21.95
N VAL A 3 17.99 14.36 -20.79
CA VAL A 3 18.36 13.46 -19.71
C VAL A 3 18.14 14.18 -18.38
N ASP A 4 16.89 14.42 -18.00
CA ASP A 4 16.54 14.62 -16.58
C ASP A 4 15.03 14.54 -16.25
N GLU A 5 14.13 14.47 -17.25
CA GLU A 5 12.69 14.36 -16.96
C GLU A 5 12.25 13.01 -16.36
N ASP A 6 12.97 11.91 -16.54
CA ASP A 6 12.47 10.58 -16.18
C ASP A 6 12.57 10.20 -14.68
N LYS A 7 13.33 10.95 -13.87
CA LYS A 7 13.57 10.59 -12.45
C LYS A 7 12.56 11.23 -11.50
N GLU A 8 12.15 12.47 -11.75
CA GLU A 8 11.17 13.15 -10.89
C GLU A 8 9.73 12.70 -11.17
N VAL A 9 9.46 12.29 -12.41
CA VAL A 9 8.11 11.90 -12.87
C VAL A 9 7.62 10.68 -12.10
N LYS A 10 8.48 9.68 -11.82
CA LYS A 10 8.06 8.48 -11.07
C LYS A 10 7.59 8.77 -9.65
N PHE A 11 8.25 9.69 -8.93
CA PHE A 11 7.89 9.99 -7.53
C PHE A 11 6.68 10.91 -7.44
N LYS A 12 6.61 11.94 -8.30
CA LYS A 12 5.46 12.83 -8.38
C LYS A 12 4.22 12.10 -8.87
N ASP A 13 4.36 11.20 -9.83
CA ASP A 13 3.26 10.36 -10.31
C ASP A 13 2.82 9.37 -9.23
N LEU A 14 3.74 8.72 -8.51
CA LEU A 14 3.41 7.86 -7.37
C LEU A 14 2.70 8.64 -6.25
N LEU A 15 3.14 9.87 -5.97
CA LEU A 15 2.56 10.74 -4.95
C LEU A 15 1.18 11.25 -5.37
N ALA A 16 1.01 11.62 -6.64
CA ALA A 16 -0.27 11.97 -7.24
C ALA A 16 -1.22 10.76 -7.22
N PHE A 17 -0.69 9.57 -7.46
CA PHE A 17 -1.41 8.32 -7.41
C PHE A 17 -1.97 8.01 -6.02
N LEU A 18 -1.14 8.15 -4.99
CA LEU A 18 -1.52 7.99 -3.58
C LEU A 18 -2.53 9.06 -3.12
N ARG A 19 -2.34 10.32 -3.54
CA ARG A 19 -3.25 11.43 -3.20
C ARG A 19 -4.63 11.26 -3.83
N PHE A 20 -4.70 10.70 -5.04
CA PHE A 20 -5.94 10.48 -5.79
C PHE A 20 -6.77 9.28 -5.28
N SER A 21 -6.15 8.33 -4.58
CA SER A 21 -6.85 7.11 -4.15
C SER A 21 -7.87 7.36 -3.02
N LEU A 22 -7.53 8.09 -1.94
CA LEU A 22 -8.43 8.26 -0.79
C LEU A 22 -8.27 9.56 0.03
N GLY A 23 -7.46 10.52 -0.43
CA GLY A 23 -7.10 11.71 0.36
C GLY A 23 -6.00 11.43 1.40
N GLY A 24 -5.33 12.49 1.85
CA GLY A 24 -4.09 12.39 2.64
C GLY A 24 -4.19 11.55 3.92
N SER A 25 -5.36 11.51 4.56
CA SER A 25 -5.58 10.77 5.81
C SER A 25 -5.36 9.26 5.67
N SER A 26 -5.64 8.66 4.51
CA SER A 26 -5.43 7.22 4.30
C SER A 26 -3.95 6.84 4.21
N ILE A 27 -3.11 7.79 3.76
CA ILE A 27 -1.65 7.61 3.71
C ILE A 27 -1.10 7.59 5.14
N PHE A 28 -1.55 8.52 5.99
CA PHE A 28 -1.18 8.52 7.41
C PHE A 28 -1.59 7.23 8.11
N LEU A 29 -2.80 6.72 7.86
CA LEU A 29 -3.26 5.44 8.43
C LEU A 29 -2.42 4.25 7.97
N PHE A 30 -1.98 4.22 6.70
CA PHE A 30 -1.11 3.17 6.17
C PHE A 30 0.28 3.18 6.84
N PHE A 31 0.94 4.35 6.90
CA PHE A 31 2.23 4.47 7.56
C PHE A 31 2.13 4.17 9.05
N PHE A 32 1.08 4.65 9.72
CA PHE A 32 0.81 4.35 11.11
C PHE A 32 0.67 2.85 11.35
N SER A 33 -0.16 2.15 10.56
CA SER A 33 -0.32 0.70 10.63
C SER A 33 1.00 -0.04 10.41
N CYS A 34 1.83 0.42 9.47
CA CYS A 34 3.14 -0.17 9.21
C CYS A 34 4.08 0.00 10.43
N ILE A 35 4.16 1.22 10.97
CA ILE A 35 4.98 1.53 12.15
C ILE A 35 4.53 0.67 13.34
N THR A 36 3.23 0.55 13.60
CA THR A 36 2.70 -0.29 14.68
C THR A 36 3.10 -1.76 14.51
N THR A 37 3.01 -2.31 13.31
CA THR A 37 3.44 -3.71 13.08
C THR A 37 4.94 -3.91 13.27
N VAL A 38 5.78 -2.96 12.85
CA VAL A 38 7.24 -3.03 13.04
C VAL A 38 7.61 -2.86 14.51
N ALA A 39 6.97 -1.95 15.23
CA ALA A 39 7.17 -1.77 16.66
C ALA A 39 6.79 -3.03 17.45
N MET A 40 5.67 -3.67 17.10
CA MET A 40 5.25 -4.91 17.74
C MET A 40 6.18 -6.09 17.44
N LEU A 41 6.76 -6.13 16.23
CA LEU A 41 7.79 -7.10 15.89
C LEU A 41 9.05 -6.90 16.74
N MET A 42 9.53 -5.65 16.88
CA MET A 42 10.68 -5.35 17.74
C MET A 42 10.43 -5.73 19.21
N PHE A 43 9.23 -5.47 19.70
CA PHE A 43 8.82 -5.88 21.04
C PHE A 43 8.83 -7.41 21.22
N LEU A 44 8.28 -8.16 20.25
CA LEU A 44 8.30 -9.62 20.28
C LEU A 44 9.72 -10.19 20.29
N THR A 45 10.60 -9.67 19.44
CA THR A 45 12.00 -10.13 19.39
C THR A 45 12.75 -9.80 20.67
N TYR A 46 12.50 -8.62 21.25
CA TYR A 46 13.06 -8.22 22.53
C TYR A 46 12.56 -9.12 23.67
N PHE A 47 11.27 -9.42 23.71
CA PHE A 47 10.67 -10.29 24.72
C PHE A 47 11.26 -11.71 24.69
N VAL A 48 11.46 -12.27 23.49
CA VAL A 48 12.10 -13.59 23.32
C VAL A 48 13.56 -13.54 23.78
N SER A 49 14.31 -12.50 23.40
CA SER A 49 15.70 -12.33 23.84
C SER A 49 15.79 -12.29 25.37
N TYR A 50 14.93 -11.51 26.00
CA TYR A 50 14.85 -11.41 27.46
C TYR A 50 14.49 -12.74 28.12
N TRP A 51 13.57 -13.51 27.52
CA TRP A 51 13.20 -14.84 28.01
C TRP A 51 14.35 -15.84 27.90
N THR A 52 15.15 -15.78 26.83
CA THR A 52 16.31 -16.68 26.63
C THR A 52 17.51 -16.38 27.52
N GLU A 53 17.55 -15.20 28.16
CA GLU A 53 18.62 -14.80 29.09
C GLU A 53 18.34 -15.22 30.55
N GLN A 54 17.13 -15.73 30.86
CA GLN A 54 16.78 -16.17 32.21
C GLN A 54 17.44 -17.49 32.60
N GLU A 55 17.53 -17.77 33.90
CA GLU A 55 17.99 -19.08 34.39
C GLU A 55 17.06 -20.22 33.91
N PHE A 56 17.63 -21.42 33.73
CA PHE A 56 16.91 -22.58 33.20
C PHE A 56 15.63 -22.93 33.98
N GLU A 57 15.62 -22.76 35.31
CA GLU A 57 14.43 -23.01 36.13
C GLU A 57 13.31 -21.99 35.86
N GLU A 58 13.64 -20.70 35.70
CA GLU A 58 12.65 -19.68 35.36
C GLU A 58 12.17 -19.78 33.91
N GLN A 59 13.05 -20.22 33.00
CA GLN A 59 12.74 -20.41 31.59
C GLN A 59 11.65 -21.48 31.38
N GLN A 60 11.66 -22.55 32.18
CA GLN A 60 10.68 -23.64 32.10
C GLN A 60 9.30 -23.28 32.69
N ARG A 61 9.14 -22.09 33.27
CA ARG A 61 7.85 -21.68 33.83
C ARG A 61 6.84 -21.45 32.71
N ASP A 62 5.68 -22.11 32.79
CA ASP A 62 4.60 -22.06 31.79
C ASP A 62 4.08 -20.64 31.48
N PHE A 63 4.35 -19.67 32.35
CA PHE A 63 3.90 -18.29 32.19
C PHE A 63 4.48 -17.62 30.92
N TYR A 64 5.78 -17.77 30.66
CA TYR A 64 6.45 -17.13 29.51
C TYR A 64 5.93 -17.61 28.14
N PRO A 65 5.83 -18.93 27.86
CA PRO A 65 5.31 -19.40 26.58
C PRO A 65 3.83 -19.06 26.36
N ILE A 66 3.00 -19.01 27.41
CA ILE A 66 1.58 -18.62 27.29
C ILE A 66 1.46 -17.15 26.88
N VAL A 67 2.20 -16.24 27.53
CA VAL A 67 2.20 -14.81 27.20
C VAL A 67 2.73 -14.61 25.78
N PHE A 68 3.81 -15.30 25.41
CA PHE A 68 4.38 -15.22 24.07
C PHE A 68 3.40 -15.69 22.99
N ALA A 69 2.71 -16.82 23.21
CA ALA A 69 1.69 -17.33 22.30
C ALA A 69 0.54 -16.32 22.10
N GLY A 70 0.08 -15.68 23.19
CA GLY A 70 -0.91 -14.61 23.12
C GLY A 70 -0.44 -13.40 22.31
N CYS A 71 0.80 -12.96 22.52
CA CYS A 71 1.40 -11.85 21.77
C CYS A 71 1.54 -12.18 20.28
N ILE A 72 1.93 -13.41 19.92
CA ILE A 72 1.99 -13.86 18.52
C ILE A 72 0.60 -13.82 17.89
N LEU A 73 -0.42 -14.35 18.56
CA LEU A 73 -1.78 -14.32 18.04
C LEU A 73 -2.23 -12.88 17.76
N GLY A 74 -2.02 -11.96 18.69
CA GLY A 74 -2.30 -10.54 18.49
C GLY A 74 -1.54 -9.93 17.30
N TYR A 75 -0.26 -10.26 17.16
CA TYR A 75 0.56 -9.81 16.03
C TYR A 75 0.06 -10.34 14.68
N VAL A 76 -0.40 -11.59 14.62
CA VAL A 76 -1.01 -12.18 13.41
C VAL A 76 -2.30 -11.46 13.04
N PHE A 77 -3.17 -11.18 14.02
CA PHE A 77 -4.39 -10.41 13.78
C PHE A 77 -4.11 -9.00 13.24
N LEU A 78 -3.10 -8.31 13.79
CA LEU A 78 -2.67 -6.99 13.30
C LEU A 78 -2.08 -7.06 11.89
N ASN A 79 -1.33 -8.11 11.57
CA ASN A 79 -0.83 -8.32 10.20
C ASN A 79 -1.95 -8.61 9.21
N MET A 80 -2.95 -9.37 9.63
CA MET A 80 -4.12 -9.66 8.79
C MET A 80 -4.91 -8.37 8.51
N SER A 81 -5.19 -7.56 9.53
CA SER A 81 -5.90 -6.27 9.35
C SER A 81 -5.12 -5.32 8.44
N ARG A 82 -3.78 -5.27 8.57
CA ARG A 82 -2.90 -4.52 7.66
C ARG A 82 -3.07 -4.96 6.20
N SER A 83 -3.09 -6.27 5.93
CA SER A 83 -3.29 -6.80 4.58
C SER A 83 -4.63 -6.38 3.98
N PHE A 84 -5.71 -6.37 4.77
CA PHE A 84 -7.02 -5.87 4.34
C PHE A 84 -7.00 -4.37 4.01
N ILE A 85 -6.34 -3.55 4.83
CA ILE A 85 -6.20 -2.11 4.58
C ILE A 85 -5.46 -1.86 3.26
N ILE A 86 -4.35 -2.57 3.03
CA ILE A 86 -3.55 -2.46 1.79
C ILE A 86 -4.40 -2.86 0.59
N PHE A 87 -5.10 -3.99 0.67
CA PHE A 87 -5.98 -4.45 -0.41
C PHE A 87 -7.04 -3.39 -0.75
N PHE A 88 -7.66 -2.80 0.26
CA PHE A 88 -8.66 -1.75 0.06
C PHE A 88 -8.08 -0.50 -0.63
N ILE A 89 -6.88 -0.06 -0.21
CA ILE A 89 -6.17 1.06 -0.84
C ILE A 89 -5.84 0.76 -2.30
N ILE A 90 -5.37 -0.45 -2.60
CA ILE A 90 -5.01 -0.87 -3.96
C ILE A 90 -6.24 -0.92 -4.86
N VAL A 91 -7.32 -1.58 -4.45
CA VAL A 91 -8.55 -1.70 -5.25
C VAL A 91 -9.13 -0.33 -5.56
N LYS A 92 -9.12 0.57 -4.58
CA LYS A 92 -9.60 1.94 -4.76
C LYS A 92 -8.69 2.75 -5.69
N ALA A 93 -7.37 2.60 -5.56
CA ALA A 93 -6.41 3.24 -6.45
C ALA A 93 -6.59 2.75 -7.90
N ALA A 94 -6.74 1.45 -8.11
CA ALA A 94 -6.96 0.83 -9.42
C ALA A 94 -8.26 1.31 -10.07
N THR A 95 -9.36 1.38 -9.31
CA THR A 95 -10.64 1.89 -9.81
C THR A 95 -10.52 3.34 -10.27
N ASN A 96 -9.79 4.14 -9.52
CA ASN A 96 -9.54 5.54 -9.85
C ASN A 96 -8.62 5.69 -11.07
N MET A 97 -7.60 4.85 -11.25
CA MET A 97 -6.82 4.78 -12.51
C MET A 97 -7.70 4.49 -13.70
N HIS A 98 -8.51 3.44 -13.61
CA HIS A 98 -9.31 2.98 -14.73
C HIS A 98 -10.28 4.07 -15.19
N LYS A 99 -10.88 4.82 -14.25
CA LYS A 99 -11.70 5.99 -14.58
C LYS A 99 -10.91 7.07 -15.31
N ALA A 100 -9.77 7.48 -14.77
CA ALA A 100 -8.92 8.53 -15.37
C ALA A 100 -8.40 8.13 -16.76
N MET A 101 -7.98 6.87 -16.94
CA MET A 101 -7.52 6.36 -18.24
C MET A 101 -8.66 6.30 -19.26
N THR A 102 -9.83 5.79 -18.86
CA THR A 102 -11.00 5.68 -19.75
C THR A 102 -11.44 7.05 -20.25
N GLU A 103 -11.47 8.05 -19.37
CA GLU A 103 -11.81 9.42 -19.74
C GLU A 103 -10.82 10.01 -20.76
N LYS A 104 -9.51 9.81 -20.55
CA LYS A 104 -8.48 10.25 -21.51
C LYS A 104 -8.60 9.52 -22.84
N VAL A 105 -8.85 8.21 -22.83
CA VAL A 105 -9.03 7.40 -24.05
C VAL A 105 -10.25 7.85 -24.84
N ILE A 106 -11.39 8.12 -24.17
CA ILE A 106 -12.61 8.62 -24.84
C ILE A 106 -12.36 10.00 -25.46
N ARG A 107 -11.76 10.94 -24.71
CA ARG A 107 -11.41 12.28 -25.25
C ARG A 107 -10.45 12.18 -26.43
N ALA A 108 -9.44 11.33 -26.35
CA ALA A 108 -8.48 11.13 -27.43
C ALA A 108 -9.14 10.56 -28.70
N LYS A 109 -10.07 9.60 -28.55
CA LYS A 109 -10.85 9.09 -29.68
C LYS A 109 -11.73 10.18 -30.31
N ILE A 110 -12.43 10.99 -29.52
CA ILE A 110 -13.26 12.10 -30.03
C ILE A 110 -12.40 13.08 -30.83
N LEU A 111 -11.25 13.50 -30.29
CA LEU A 111 -10.31 14.38 -30.98
C LEU A 111 -9.76 13.77 -32.29
N PHE A 112 -9.52 12.46 -32.31
CA PHE A 112 -9.07 11.73 -33.49
C PHE A 112 -10.14 11.69 -34.59
N PHE A 113 -11.43 11.60 -34.23
CA PHE A 113 -12.53 11.67 -35.19
C PHE A 113 -12.76 13.10 -35.72
N ASP A 114 -12.59 14.12 -34.88
CA ASP A 114 -12.71 15.52 -35.31
C ASP A 114 -11.50 15.99 -36.15
N SER A 115 -10.29 15.49 -35.84
CA SER A 115 -9.05 15.94 -36.49
C SER A 115 -8.71 15.16 -37.76
N ASN A 116 -9.29 13.97 -38.01
CA ASN A 116 -9.01 13.21 -39.22
C ASN A 116 -10.02 13.49 -40.34
N PRO A 117 -9.59 14.05 -41.49
CA PRO A 117 -10.46 14.24 -42.64
C PRO A 117 -10.89 12.93 -43.33
N VAL A 118 -10.48 11.76 -42.83
CA VAL A 118 -10.76 10.44 -43.41
C VAL A 118 -12.25 10.08 -43.41
N GLY A 119 -13.03 10.60 -42.46
CA GLY A 119 -14.50 10.48 -42.47
C GLY A 119 -15.18 11.18 -43.66
N ARG A 120 -14.49 12.14 -44.30
CA ARG A 120 -14.98 12.84 -45.49
C ARG A 120 -14.75 12.05 -46.78
N VAL A 121 -13.92 11.01 -46.76
CA VAL A 121 -13.56 10.21 -47.94
C VAL A 121 -14.52 9.04 -48.15
N LEU A 122 -15.18 8.53 -47.11
CA LEU A 122 -16.21 7.50 -47.23
C LEU A 122 -17.60 8.05 -47.62
N THR A 123 -17.78 9.37 -47.55
CA THR A 123 -18.99 10.08 -48.03
C THR A 123 -18.84 10.55 -49.49
N ARG A 124 -17.93 9.94 -50.25
CA ARG A 124 -17.91 10.02 -51.71
C ARG A 124 -17.94 8.62 -52.29
#